data_AF-A0AA50ZMT4-F1
#
_entry.id   AF-A0AA50ZMT4-F1
#
_cell.length_a   1.000
_cell.length_b   1.000
_cell.length_c   1.000
_cell.angle_alpha   90.00
_cell.angle_beta   90.00
_cell.angle_gamma   90.00
#
_symmetry.space_group_name_H-M   'P 1'
#
loop_
_entity.id
_entity.type
_entity.pdbx_description
1 polymer ?
#
loop_
_entity_poly.entity_id
_entity_poly.type
_entity_poly.pdbx_seq_one_letter_code
_entity_poly.pdbx_strand_id
1 'polypeptide(L)'
;MADPKIEEILAPLRASVKEQGDLVRKLKEEKAPQIDVKKAVAELKARKKVLEDKELSLAPVEESFDRAKMEDLIKRRFFYDQSFAIYGGITGQFDFGPMGCALKSNMIQFWRKFFILQEQMLEVDCSILTPEPVLKASGHVERFADLMTKDVKSGECFRLDHLIKAHLEKIKSEKNTKPELKAEIEDILVKLDGMNADEMSSLMKRFEMKS
;
A
#
# COMPACT_ATOMS: atom_id res chain seq x y z
N MET A 1 17.99 -5.26 -19.10
CA MET A 1 19.46 -5.39 -19.20
C MET A 1 20.05 -4.28 -18.36
N ALA A 2 20.97 -4.58 -17.44
CA ALA A 2 21.61 -3.56 -16.61
C ALA A 2 22.35 -2.54 -17.50
N ASP A 3 22.25 -1.26 -17.18
CA ASP A 3 22.96 -0.19 -17.90
C ASP A 3 24.48 -0.49 -17.88
N PRO A 4 25.17 -0.50 -19.03
CA PRO A 4 26.63 -0.76 -19.09
C PRO A 4 27.45 0.12 -18.13
N LYS A 5 26.99 1.34 -17.85
CA LYS A 5 27.66 2.26 -16.91
C LYS A 5 27.49 1.87 -15.45
N ILE A 6 26.37 1.24 -15.10
CA ILE A 6 26.12 0.71 -13.75
C ILE A 6 27.01 -0.51 -13.50
N GLU A 7 27.19 -1.35 -14.51
CA GLU A 7 28.03 -2.56 -14.40
C GLU A 7 29.52 -2.21 -14.21
N GLU A 8 30.04 -1.16 -14.87
CA GLU A 8 31.41 -0.67 -14.65
C GLU A 8 31.68 -0.26 -13.19
N ILE A 9 30.67 0.27 -12.50
CA ILE A 9 30.78 0.71 -11.10
C ILE A 9 30.63 -0.48 -10.12
N LEU A 10 29.78 -1.45 -10.44
CA LEU A 10 29.49 -2.59 -9.58
C LEU A 10 30.50 -3.75 -9.72
N ALA A 11 31.08 -3.95 -10.90
CA ALA A 11 32.06 -5.00 -11.19
C ALA A 11 33.24 -5.08 -10.18
N PRO A 12 33.93 -3.98 -9.82
CA PRO A 12 35.02 -4.04 -8.84
C PRO A 12 34.55 -4.41 -7.42
N LEU A 13 33.34 -3.98 -7.03
CA LEU A 13 32.76 -4.31 -5.73
C LEU A 13 32.34 -5.78 -5.65
N ARG A 14 31.76 -6.32 -6.74
CA ARG A 14 31.43 -7.75 -6.87
C ARG A 14 32.68 -8.62 -6.86
N ALA A 15 33.76 -8.19 -7.54
CA ALA A 15 35.05 -8.87 -7.49
C ALA A 15 35.63 -8.88 -6.08
N SER A 16 35.62 -7.74 -5.37
CA SER A 16 36.11 -7.63 -3.98
C SER A 16 35.34 -8.50 -2.98
N VAL A 17 34.02 -8.64 -3.15
CA VAL A 17 33.17 -9.55 -2.34
C VAL A 17 33.50 -11.01 -2.65
N LYS A 18 33.73 -11.34 -3.93
CA LYS A 18 34.09 -12.69 -4.37
C LYS A 18 35.46 -13.11 -3.82
N GLU A 19 36.47 -12.25 -3.95
CA GLU A 19 37.82 -12.49 -3.42
C GLU A 19 37.81 -12.75 -1.91
N GLN A 20 37.09 -11.93 -1.14
CA GLN A 20 36.96 -12.12 0.30
C GLN A 20 36.15 -13.37 0.65
N GLY A 21 35.15 -13.73 -0.17
CA GLY A 21 34.38 -14.96 -0.02
C GLY A 21 35.23 -16.21 -0.23
N ASP A 22 36.09 -16.19 -1.25
CA ASP A 22 37.05 -17.26 -1.55
C ASP A 22 38.10 -17.40 -0.44
N LEU A 23 38.56 -16.28 0.14
CA LEU A 23 39.46 -16.28 1.30
C LEU A 23 38.80 -16.94 2.53
N VAL A 24 37.54 -16.60 2.84
CA VAL A 24 36.79 -17.23 3.93
C VAL A 24 36.62 -18.73 3.70
N ARG A 25 36.46 -19.17 2.44
CA ARG A 25 36.33 -20.58 2.08
C ARG A 25 37.64 -21.34 2.30
N LYS A 26 38.76 -20.79 1.83
CA LYS A 26 40.11 -21.35 2.04
C LYS A 26 40.46 -21.47 3.52
N LEU A 27 40.21 -20.43 4.33
CA LEU A 27 40.48 -20.44 5.77
C LEU A 27 39.67 -21.52 6.52
N LYS A 28 38.45 -21.84 6.04
CA LYS A 28 37.63 -22.94 6.59
C LYS A 28 38.13 -24.31 6.16
N GLU A 29 38.62 -24.45 4.92
CA GLU A 29 39.21 -25.70 4.40
C GLU A 29 40.53 -26.04 5.09
N GLU A 30 41.37 -25.04 5.36
CA GLU A 30 42.67 -25.18 6.03
C GLU A 30 42.56 -25.33 7.56
N LYS A 31 41.34 -25.33 8.12
CA LYS A 31 41.07 -25.38 9.57
C LYS A 31 41.85 -24.30 10.36
N ALA A 32 41.94 -23.10 9.78
CA ALA A 32 42.60 -21.96 10.40
C ALA A 32 41.95 -21.61 11.77
N PRO A 33 42.67 -20.88 12.65
CA PRO A 33 42.13 -20.48 13.95
C PRO A 33 40.77 -19.77 13.83
N GLN A 34 39.84 -20.09 14.74
CA GLN A 34 38.48 -19.50 14.71
C GLN A 34 38.47 -17.97 14.73
N ILE A 35 39.49 -17.33 15.30
CA ILE A 35 39.61 -15.88 15.37
C ILE A 35 39.81 -15.29 13.96
N ASP A 36 40.64 -15.93 13.13
CA ASP A 36 40.94 -15.48 11.77
C ASP A 36 39.75 -15.68 10.83
N VAL A 37 39.03 -16.81 10.99
CA VAL A 37 37.78 -17.07 10.27
C VAL A 37 36.72 -16.03 10.63
N LYS A 38 36.58 -15.68 11.92
CA LYS A 38 35.61 -14.65 12.36
C LYS A 38 35.97 -13.26 11.83
N LYS A 39 37.25 -12.89 11.82
CA LYS A 39 37.73 -11.61 11.27
C LYS A 39 37.45 -11.52 9.77
N ALA A 40 37.77 -12.58 9.02
CA ALA A 40 37.53 -12.65 7.58
C ALA A 40 36.02 -12.62 7.23
N VAL A 41 35.17 -13.27 8.04
CA VAL A 41 33.70 -13.23 7.88
C VAL A 41 33.13 -11.84 8.20
N ALA A 42 33.66 -11.15 9.21
CA ALA A 42 33.23 -9.78 9.53
C ALA A 42 33.55 -8.82 8.37
N GLU A 43 34.73 -8.96 7.78
CA GLU A 43 35.14 -8.19 6.61
C GLU A 43 34.33 -8.53 5.36
N LEU A 44 34.00 -9.82 5.15
CA LEU A 44 33.08 -10.22 4.08
C LEU A 44 31.69 -9.59 4.24
N LYS A 45 31.15 -9.55 5.47
CA LYS A 45 29.88 -8.87 5.76
C LYS A 45 29.95 -7.37 5.48
N ALA A 46 31.06 -6.72 5.83
CA ALA A 46 31.26 -5.30 5.54
C ALA A 46 31.29 -5.03 4.03
N ARG A 47 32.04 -5.84 3.25
CA ARG A 47 32.11 -5.71 1.79
C ARG A 47 30.77 -5.99 1.11
N LYS A 48 30.01 -6.98 1.59
CA LYS A 48 28.65 -7.26 1.11
C LYS A 48 27.70 -6.09 1.34
N LYS A 49 27.75 -5.50 2.53
CA LYS A 49 26.94 -4.32 2.86
C LYS A 49 27.24 -3.14 1.93
N VAL A 50 28.52 -2.88 1.65
CA VAL A 50 28.93 -1.81 0.72
C VAL A 50 28.43 -2.08 -0.70
N LEU A 51 28.48 -3.34 -1.16
CA LEU A 51 27.91 -3.73 -2.46
C LEU A 51 26.40 -3.52 -2.48
N GLU A 52 25.67 -4.00 -1.48
CA GLU A 52 24.21 -3.84 -1.37
C GLU A 52 23.79 -2.36 -1.33
N ASP A 53 24.45 -1.54 -0.51
CA ASP A 53 24.18 -0.10 -0.42
C ASP A 53 24.43 0.60 -1.78
N LYS A 54 25.46 0.17 -2.51
CA LYS A 54 25.79 0.74 -3.82
C LYS A 54 24.85 0.26 -4.93
N GLU A 55 24.48 -1.02 -4.92
CA GLU A 55 23.47 -1.59 -5.81
C GLU A 55 22.12 -0.90 -5.61
N LEU A 56 21.72 -0.63 -4.36
CA LEU A 56 20.52 0.15 -4.04
C LEU A 56 20.61 1.59 -4.55
N SER A 57 21.80 2.22 -4.46
CA SER A 57 22.00 3.60 -4.93
C SER A 57 22.00 3.75 -6.45
N LEU A 58 22.31 2.68 -7.18
CA LEU A 58 22.43 2.63 -8.63
C LEU A 58 21.26 1.92 -9.29
N ALA A 59 20.42 1.24 -8.52
CA ALA A 59 19.14 0.75 -9.01
C ALA A 59 18.43 1.93 -9.69
N PRO A 60 17.84 1.73 -10.88
CA PRO A 60 17.01 2.77 -11.47
C PRO A 60 16.01 3.16 -10.39
N VAL A 61 15.94 4.45 -10.10
CA VAL A 61 14.85 5.00 -9.30
C VAL A 61 13.61 4.54 -10.05
N GLU A 62 12.90 3.53 -9.54
CA GLU A 62 11.55 3.27 -10.00
C GLU A 62 10.88 4.63 -9.92
N GLU A 63 10.49 5.20 -11.07
CA GLU A 63 9.78 6.47 -11.06
C GLU A 63 8.62 6.29 -10.09
N SER A 64 8.73 6.91 -8.93
CA SER A 64 7.73 6.74 -7.90
C SER A 64 6.44 7.28 -8.48
N PHE A 65 5.37 6.49 -8.38
CA PHE A 65 4.08 6.85 -8.94
C PHE A 65 3.63 8.20 -8.36
N ASP A 66 3.64 9.23 -9.20
CA ASP A 66 3.25 10.58 -8.83
C ASP A 66 1.73 10.74 -9.04
N ARG A 67 0.99 10.45 -7.97
CA ARG A 67 -0.47 10.53 -7.96
C ARG A 67 -0.97 11.91 -8.39
N ALA A 68 -0.31 12.98 -7.95
CA ALA A 68 -0.74 14.35 -8.26
C ALA A 68 -0.60 14.67 -9.76
N LYS A 69 0.52 14.27 -10.37
CA LYS A 69 0.70 14.40 -11.83
C LYS A 69 -0.29 13.56 -12.62
N MET A 70 -0.59 12.35 -12.14
CA MET A 70 -1.60 11.50 -12.79
C MET A 70 -2.99 12.13 -12.70
N GLU A 71 -3.41 12.60 -11.52
CA GLU A 71 -4.72 13.23 -11.31
C GLU A 71 -4.87 14.51 -12.15
N ASP A 72 -3.83 15.33 -12.25
CA ASP A 72 -3.82 16.49 -13.16
C ASP A 72 -4.05 16.08 -14.61
N LEU A 73 -3.32 15.06 -15.09
CA LEU A 73 -3.45 14.59 -16.46
C LEU A 73 -4.86 14.02 -16.74
N ILE A 74 -5.39 13.20 -15.83
CA ILE A 74 -6.72 12.58 -15.94
C ILE A 74 -7.80 13.67 -16.04
N LYS A 75 -7.74 14.69 -15.17
CA LYS A 75 -8.69 15.81 -15.18
C LYS A 75 -8.54 16.67 -16.44
N ARG A 76 -7.30 17.09 -16.77
CA ARG A 76 -7.02 17.93 -17.95
C ARG A 76 -7.38 17.27 -19.27
N ARG A 77 -7.35 15.93 -19.34
CA ARG A 77 -7.76 15.14 -20.51
C ARG A 77 -9.18 14.61 -20.40
N PHE A 78 -9.92 15.04 -19.38
CA PHE A 78 -11.30 14.69 -19.10
C PHE A 78 -11.56 13.18 -19.20
N PHE A 79 -10.77 12.40 -18.47
CA PHE A 79 -11.06 10.98 -18.24
C PHE A 79 -12.23 10.83 -17.26
N TYR A 80 -12.12 11.46 -16.09
CA TYR A 80 -13.23 11.71 -15.19
C TYR A 80 -13.01 13.03 -14.45
N ASP A 81 -14.10 13.61 -13.94
CA ASP A 81 -14.04 14.74 -13.02
C ASP A 81 -15.17 14.65 -11.99
N GLN A 82 -15.14 15.50 -10.97
CA GLN A 82 -16.15 15.50 -9.91
C GLN A 82 -17.53 15.89 -10.47
N SER A 83 -18.56 15.09 -10.14
CA SER A 83 -19.92 15.39 -10.59
C SER A 83 -20.39 16.72 -10.00
N PHE A 84 -21.09 17.51 -10.82
CA PHE A 84 -21.61 18.84 -10.45
C PHE A 84 -20.53 19.85 -10.01
N ALA A 85 -19.31 19.76 -10.56
CA ALA A 85 -18.18 20.61 -10.19
C ALA A 85 -18.50 22.13 -10.18
N ILE A 86 -19.28 22.62 -11.14
CA ILE A 86 -19.69 24.04 -11.21
C ILE A 86 -20.57 24.51 -10.04
N TYR A 87 -21.12 23.58 -9.26
CA TYR A 87 -21.93 23.82 -8.07
C TYR A 87 -21.18 23.51 -6.76
N GLY A 88 -19.86 23.29 -6.82
CA GLY A 88 -19.03 22.92 -5.67
C GLY A 88 -18.75 21.42 -5.55
N GLY A 89 -19.36 20.60 -6.41
CA GLY A 89 -19.11 19.16 -6.49
C GLY A 89 -19.74 18.34 -5.36
N ILE A 90 -19.97 17.05 -5.62
CA ILE A 90 -20.42 16.09 -4.60
C ILE A 90 -19.33 15.07 -4.35
N THR A 91 -18.86 14.96 -3.11
CA THR A 91 -17.82 13.98 -2.75
C THR A 91 -18.34 12.57 -2.97
N GLY A 92 -17.54 11.72 -3.61
CA GLY A 92 -17.89 10.33 -3.92
C GLY A 92 -18.66 10.14 -5.23
N GLN A 93 -18.98 11.22 -5.96
CA GLN A 93 -19.63 11.16 -7.27
C GLN A 93 -18.70 11.72 -8.36
N PHE A 94 -18.61 11.00 -9.48
CA PHE A 94 -17.73 11.35 -10.59
C PHE A 94 -18.39 11.11 -11.94
N ASP A 95 -18.18 12.05 -12.85
CA ASP A 95 -18.64 11.97 -14.24
C ASP A 95 -17.46 11.57 -15.13
N PHE A 96 -17.70 10.58 -15.99
CA PHE A 96 -16.69 10.13 -16.95
C PHE A 96 -16.79 10.95 -18.24
N GLY A 97 -15.67 11.54 -18.65
CA GLY A 97 -15.57 12.21 -19.95
C GLY A 97 -15.30 11.23 -21.09
N PRO A 98 -15.09 11.72 -22.33
CA PRO A 98 -15.07 10.86 -23.52
C PRO A 98 -14.03 9.73 -23.46
N MET A 99 -12.82 10.04 -23.01
CA MET A 99 -11.74 9.06 -22.90
C MET A 99 -11.99 8.04 -21.78
N GLY A 100 -12.57 8.47 -20.66
CA GLY A 100 -12.93 7.59 -19.56
C GLY A 100 -14.09 6.65 -19.92
N CYS A 101 -15.09 7.15 -20.64
CA CYS A 101 -16.18 6.33 -21.17
C CYS A 101 -15.67 5.26 -22.15
N ALA A 102 -14.79 5.63 -23.08
CA ALA A 102 -14.18 4.67 -24.02
C ALA A 102 -13.36 3.61 -23.27
N LEU A 103 -12.52 4.03 -22.32
CA LEU A 103 -11.73 3.11 -21.49
C LEU A 103 -12.62 2.15 -20.69
N LYS A 104 -13.63 2.68 -19.99
CA LYS A 104 -14.60 1.89 -19.21
C LYS A 104 -15.31 0.86 -20.09
N SER A 105 -15.77 1.25 -21.28
CA SER A 105 -16.42 0.34 -22.23
C SER A 105 -15.46 -0.78 -22.67
N ASN A 106 -14.22 -0.44 -23.02
CA ASN A 106 -13.20 -1.42 -23.41
C ASN A 106 -12.89 -2.41 -22.28
N MET A 107 -12.79 -1.94 -21.03
CA MET A 107 -12.57 -2.80 -19.87
C MET A 107 -13.74 -3.76 -19.63
N ILE A 108 -14.98 -3.28 -19.70
CA ILE A 108 -16.18 -4.12 -19.56
C ILE A 108 -16.23 -5.16 -20.69
N GLN A 109 -15.97 -4.77 -21.94
CA GLN A 109 -15.94 -5.70 -23.06
C GLN A 109 -14.85 -6.77 -22.91
N PHE A 110 -13.67 -6.39 -22.46
CA PHE A 110 -12.59 -7.33 -22.17
C PHE A 110 -12.99 -8.32 -21.07
N TRP A 111 -13.58 -7.82 -19.97
CA TRP A 111 -14.06 -8.65 -18.87
C TRP A 111 -15.14 -9.64 -19.32
N ARG A 112 -16.11 -9.19 -20.13
CA ARG A 112 -17.16 -10.07 -20.71
C ARG A 112 -16.55 -11.16 -21.60
N LYS A 113 -15.58 -10.80 -22.45
CA LYS A 113 -14.88 -11.78 -23.28
C LYS A 113 -14.14 -12.81 -22.45
N PHE A 114 -13.47 -12.36 -21.38
CA PHE A 114 -12.65 -13.22 -20.55
C PHE A 114 -13.46 -14.16 -19.65
N PHE A 115 -14.53 -13.68 -19.01
CA PHE A 115 -15.31 -14.49 -18.07
C PHE A 115 -16.58 -15.03 -18.71
N ILE A 116 -17.46 -14.15 -19.21
CA ILE A 116 -18.79 -14.58 -19.68
C ILE A 116 -18.66 -15.51 -20.89
N LEU A 117 -17.86 -15.12 -21.90
CA LEU A 117 -17.79 -15.90 -23.14
C LEU A 117 -16.91 -17.15 -23.02
N GLN A 118 -15.76 -17.08 -22.32
CA GLN A 118 -14.90 -18.25 -22.16
C GLN A 118 -15.54 -19.31 -21.25
N GLU A 119 -16.13 -18.89 -20.13
CA GLU A 119 -16.73 -19.80 -19.14
C GLU A 119 -18.24 -20.04 -19.39
N GLN A 120 -18.78 -19.52 -20.49
CA GLN A 120 -20.19 -19.66 -20.88
C GLN A 120 -21.19 -19.26 -19.77
N MET A 121 -20.94 -18.14 -19.09
CA MET A 121 -21.79 -17.67 -18.00
C MET A 121 -23.13 -17.10 -18.51
N LEU A 122 -24.18 -17.23 -17.71
CA LEU A 122 -25.50 -16.64 -17.98
C LEU A 122 -25.54 -15.21 -17.45
N GLU A 123 -25.47 -14.23 -18.36
CA GLU A 123 -25.56 -12.82 -18.02
C GLU A 123 -27.03 -12.36 -17.90
N VAL A 124 -27.34 -11.61 -16.84
CA VAL A 124 -28.65 -11.01 -16.58
C VAL A 124 -28.50 -9.54 -16.18
N ASP A 125 -29.50 -8.72 -16.51
CA ASP A 125 -29.58 -7.31 -16.12
C ASP A 125 -30.80 -7.08 -15.22
N CYS A 126 -30.59 -6.49 -14.05
CA CYS A 126 -31.57 -6.39 -12.96
C CYS A 126 -31.78 -4.93 -12.55
N SER A 127 -32.95 -4.61 -11.99
CA SER A 127 -33.25 -3.27 -11.50
C SER A 127 -32.40 -2.86 -10.30
N ILE A 128 -32.00 -1.58 -10.24
CA ILE A 128 -31.20 -1.02 -9.12
C ILE A 128 -32.07 -0.80 -7.87
N LEU A 129 -33.27 -0.22 -8.03
CA LEU A 129 -34.19 0.00 -6.91
C LEU A 129 -34.65 -1.35 -6.34
N THR A 130 -34.31 -1.59 -5.08
CA THR A 130 -34.48 -2.89 -4.42
C THR A 130 -35.40 -2.76 -3.20
N PRO A 131 -36.47 -3.57 -3.09
CA PRO A 131 -37.35 -3.57 -1.91
C PRO A 131 -36.62 -3.97 -0.63
N GLU A 132 -36.92 -3.30 0.49
CA GLU A 132 -36.31 -3.56 1.79
C GLU A 132 -36.32 -5.05 2.22
N PRO A 133 -37.40 -5.84 2.05
CA PRO A 133 -37.41 -7.24 2.46
C PRO A 133 -36.29 -8.08 1.81
N VAL A 134 -35.86 -7.74 0.59
CA VAL A 134 -34.78 -8.43 -0.11
C VAL A 134 -33.42 -8.14 0.54
N LEU A 135 -33.18 -6.86 0.88
CA LEU A 135 -31.94 -6.45 1.58
C LEU A 135 -31.90 -6.96 3.02
N LYS A 136 -33.06 -7.09 3.67
CA LYS A 136 -33.17 -7.71 4.99
C LYS A 136 -32.88 -9.21 4.93
N ALA A 137 -33.49 -9.92 3.98
CA ALA A 137 -33.28 -11.37 3.82
C ALA A 137 -31.82 -11.72 3.47
N SER A 138 -31.12 -10.85 2.72
CA SER A 138 -29.69 -11.01 2.42
C SER A 138 -28.75 -10.56 3.55
N GLY A 139 -29.28 -9.96 4.63
CA GLY A 139 -28.51 -9.50 5.78
C GLY A 139 -27.83 -8.13 5.63
N HIS A 140 -27.99 -7.45 4.49
CA HIS A 140 -27.37 -6.14 4.24
C HIS A 140 -27.87 -5.07 5.21
N VAL A 141 -29.17 -5.09 5.56
CA VAL A 141 -29.76 -4.11 6.48
C VAL A 141 -29.09 -4.14 7.86
N GLU A 142 -28.63 -5.31 8.32
CA GLU A 142 -28.04 -5.47 9.65
C GLU A 142 -26.51 -5.36 9.65
N ARG A 143 -25.86 -5.74 8.55
CA ARG A 143 -24.39 -5.93 8.51
C ARG A 143 -23.63 -4.98 7.59
N PHE A 144 -24.29 -4.36 6.60
CA PHE A 144 -23.63 -3.48 5.65
C PHE A 144 -23.60 -2.05 6.18
N ALA A 145 -22.93 -1.85 7.31
CA ALA A 145 -22.79 -0.57 7.97
C ALA A 145 -21.36 -0.39 8.50
N ASP A 146 -20.82 0.79 8.30
CA ASP A 146 -19.56 1.20 8.90
C ASP A 146 -19.81 1.96 10.20
N LEU A 147 -18.93 1.77 11.19
CA LEU A 147 -18.97 2.54 12.43
C LEU A 147 -18.53 3.98 12.16
N MET A 148 -19.30 4.93 12.67
CA MET A 148 -19.05 6.35 12.50
C MET A 148 -18.96 7.06 13.84
N THR A 149 -18.16 8.12 13.89
CA THR A 149 -18.10 9.07 15.00
C THR A 149 -18.39 10.48 14.50
N LYS A 150 -18.91 11.34 15.38
CA LYS A 150 -19.33 12.69 15.03
C LYS A 150 -18.66 13.69 15.96
N ASP A 151 -18.04 14.73 15.39
CA ASP A 151 -17.57 15.86 16.18
C ASP A 151 -18.76 16.67 16.72
N VAL A 152 -18.75 16.94 18.01
CA VAL A 152 -19.82 17.66 18.72
C VAL A 152 -19.84 19.14 18.31
N LYS A 153 -18.72 19.72 17.87
CA LYS A 153 -18.64 21.15 17.50
C LYS A 153 -18.99 21.41 16.05
N SER A 154 -18.31 20.75 15.11
CA SER A 154 -18.53 20.94 13.68
C SER A 154 -19.74 20.16 13.15
N GLY A 155 -20.10 19.06 13.82
CA GLY A 155 -21.10 18.12 13.33
C GLY A 155 -20.61 17.22 12.20
N GLU A 156 -19.32 17.28 11.85
CA GLU A 156 -18.73 16.42 10.83
C GLU A 156 -18.71 14.96 11.28
N CYS A 157 -18.99 14.08 10.31
CA CYS A 157 -19.07 12.65 10.52
C CYS A 157 -17.83 11.98 9.92
N PHE A 158 -17.14 11.17 10.71
CA PHE A 158 -15.94 10.45 10.31
C PHE A 158 -16.19 8.95 10.42
N ARG A 159 -15.70 8.20 9.42
CA ARG A 159 -15.64 6.74 9.50
C ARG A 159 -14.58 6.35 10.53
N LEU A 160 -14.97 5.56 11.53
CA LEU A 160 -14.20 5.38 12.76
C LEU A 160 -12.88 4.65 12.53
N ASP A 161 -12.89 3.62 11.69
CA ASP A 161 -11.70 2.88 11.25
C ASP A 161 -10.67 3.81 10.56
N HIS A 162 -11.10 4.65 9.63
CA HIS A 162 -10.23 5.58 8.93
C HIS A 162 -9.63 6.63 9.88
N LEU A 163 -10.42 7.13 10.84
CA LEU A 163 -9.95 8.07 11.86
C LEU A 163 -8.89 7.42 12.76
N ILE A 164 -9.15 6.20 13.24
CA ILE A 164 -8.20 5.42 14.05
C ILE A 164 -6.90 5.21 13.26
N LYS A 165 -7.01 4.72 12.03
CA LYS A 165 -5.87 4.46 11.16
C LYS A 165 -5.00 5.70 10.95
N ALA A 166 -5.60 6.83 10.56
CA ALA A 166 -4.86 8.06 10.29
C ALA A 166 -4.12 8.59 11.53
N HIS A 167 -4.74 8.52 12.70
CA HIS A 167 -4.10 8.96 13.95
C HIS A 167 -2.95 8.04 14.37
N LEU A 168 -3.14 6.72 14.27
CA LEU A 168 -2.13 5.74 14.62
C LEU A 168 -0.92 5.79 13.66
N GLU A 169 -1.16 5.97 12.36
CA GLU A 169 -0.09 6.20 11.37
C GLU A 169 0.69 7.48 11.66
N LYS A 170 0.01 8.55 12.08
CA LYS A 170 0.65 9.79 12.52
C LYS A 170 1.59 9.55 13.69
N ILE A 171 1.13 8.88 14.76
CA ILE A 171 1.98 8.53 15.92
C ILE A 171 3.16 7.63 15.50
N LYS A 172 2.94 6.67 14.59
CA LYS A 172 4.02 5.79 14.08
C LYS A 172 5.10 6.59 13.34
N SER A 173 4.71 7.63 12.60
CA SER A 173 5.61 8.48 11.82
C SER A 173 6.47 9.44 12.68
N GLU A 174 6.05 9.71 13.91
CA GLU A 174 6.80 10.59 14.82
C GLU A 174 8.15 9.96 15.23
N LYS A 175 9.19 10.82 15.30
CA LYS A 175 10.56 10.42 15.58
C LYS A 175 10.79 9.99 17.04
N ASN A 176 9.96 10.48 17.96
CA ASN A 176 10.09 10.25 19.41
C ASN A 176 9.26 9.06 19.93
N THR A 177 8.58 8.33 19.05
CA THR A 177 7.72 7.21 19.43
C THR A 177 8.56 5.99 19.78
N LYS A 178 8.33 5.43 20.98
CA LYS A 178 9.03 4.23 21.46
C LYS A 178 8.87 3.05 20.49
N PRO A 179 9.91 2.23 20.26
CA PRO A 179 9.84 1.10 19.32
C PRO A 179 8.77 0.07 19.70
N GLU A 180 8.54 -0.15 20.99
CA GLU A 180 7.48 -1.02 21.52
C GLU A 180 6.09 -0.54 21.10
N LEU A 181 5.84 0.77 21.18
CA LEU A 181 4.57 1.38 20.80
C LEU A 181 4.36 1.32 19.28
N LYS A 182 5.43 1.41 18.47
CA LYS A 182 5.32 1.26 17.00
C LYS A 182 4.89 -0.16 16.61
N ALA A 183 5.44 -1.18 17.28
CA ALA A 183 5.07 -2.57 17.05
C ALA A 183 3.62 -2.84 17.48
N GLU A 184 3.18 -2.28 18.61
CA GLU A 184 1.80 -2.37 19.06
C GLU A 184 0.82 -1.70 18.09
N ILE A 185 1.15 -0.49 17.62
CA ILE A 185 0.32 0.23 16.64
C ILE A 185 0.18 -0.60 15.35
N GLU A 186 1.25 -1.22 14.89
CA GLU A 186 1.24 -2.06 13.68
C GLU A 186 0.34 -3.29 13.84
N ASP A 187 0.36 -3.94 15.00
CA ASP A 187 -0.56 -5.03 15.33
C ASP A 187 -2.03 -4.58 15.37
N ILE A 188 -2.30 -3.40 15.96
CA ILE A 188 -3.64 -2.81 16.00
C ILE A 188 -4.15 -2.51 14.58
N LEU A 189 -3.31 -1.91 13.73
CA LEU A 189 -3.67 -1.55 12.35
C LEU A 189 -4.05 -2.78 11.51
N VAL A 190 -3.38 -3.92 11.71
CA VAL A 190 -3.72 -5.18 11.01
C VAL A 190 -5.06 -5.74 11.45
N LYS A 191 -5.44 -5.54 12.72
CA LYS A 191 -6.67 -6.09 13.31
C LYS A 191 -7.88 -5.18 13.15
N LEU A 192 -7.67 -3.92 12.72
CA LEU A 192 -8.68 -2.86 12.77
C LEU A 192 -9.97 -3.22 12.02
N ASP A 193 -9.89 -3.84 10.85
CA ASP A 193 -11.05 -4.22 10.03
C ASP A 193 -11.93 -5.29 10.69
N GLY A 194 -11.38 -6.04 11.66
CA GLY A 194 -12.10 -7.07 12.41
C GLY A 194 -12.68 -6.60 13.75
N MET A 195 -12.42 -5.34 14.15
CA MET A 195 -12.82 -4.84 15.46
C MET A 195 -14.30 -4.47 15.53
N ASN A 196 -14.91 -4.70 16.69
CA ASN A 196 -16.27 -4.26 16.96
C ASN A 196 -16.31 -2.81 17.53
N ALA A 197 -17.52 -2.29 17.74
CA ALA A 197 -17.73 -0.92 18.21
C ALA A 197 -17.10 -0.63 19.58
N ASP A 198 -17.14 -1.58 20.50
CA ASP A 198 -16.62 -1.41 21.86
C ASP A 198 -15.09 -1.42 21.88
N GLU A 199 -14.47 -2.26 21.06
CA GLU A 199 -13.02 -2.30 20.85
C GLU A 199 -12.52 -0.99 20.23
N MET A 200 -13.15 -0.52 19.15
CA MET A 200 -12.78 0.75 18.51
C MET A 200 -13.00 1.95 19.44
N SER A 201 -14.08 1.95 20.23
CA SER A 201 -14.35 2.98 21.25
C SER A 201 -13.29 2.98 22.36
N SER A 202 -12.83 1.80 22.77
CA SER A 202 -11.77 1.67 23.77
C SER A 202 -10.43 2.18 23.24
N LEU A 203 -10.12 1.92 21.97
CA LEU A 203 -8.94 2.47 21.30
C LEU A 203 -8.99 4.00 21.22
N MET A 204 -10.11 4.58 20.83
CA MET A 204 -10.25 6.04 20.81
C MET A 204 -9.96 6.68 22.16
N LYS A 205 -10.49 6.08 23.25
CA LYS A 205 -10.24 6.57 24.62
C LYS A 205 -8.78 6.41 25.01
N ARG A 206 -8.18 5.26 24.71
CA ARG A 206 -6.77 4.94 25.05
C ARG A 206 -5.78 5.88 24.38
N PHE A 207 -6.02 6.24 23.13
CA PHE A 207 -5.16 7.16 22.37
C PHE A 207 -5.63 8.62 22.45
N GLU A 208 -6.55 8.94 23.36
CA GLU A 208 -7.12 10.28 23.58
C GLU A 208 -7.50 11.00 22.27
N MET A 209 -8.10 10.25 21.35
CA MET A 209 -8.39 10.72 20.00
C MET A 209 -9.45 11.81 20.05
N LYS A 210 -9.15 12.95 19.45
CA LYS A 210 -10.04 14.10 19.31
C LYS A 210 -10.16 14.48 17.85
N SER A 211 -11.31 15.03 17.48
CA SER A 211 -11.49 15.76 16.23
C SER A 211 -10.67 17.05 16.23
#